data_AF-A0A960U5R0-F1
#
_entry.id   AF-A0A960U5R0-F1
#
_cell.length_a   1.000
_cell.length_b   1.000
_cell.length_c   1.000
_cell.angle_alpha   90.00
_cell.angle_beta   90.00
_cell.angle_gamma   90.00
#
_symmetry.space_group_name_H-M   'P 1'
#
loop_
_entity.id
_entity.type
_entity.pdbx_description
1 polymer ?
#
loop_
_entity_poly.entity_id
_entity_poly.type
_entity_poly.pdbx_seq_one_letter_code
_entity_poly.pdbx_strand_id
1 'polypeptide(L)'
;MNYTINPKLIKDFREKVNEDFVFEKYKNVNGKNHWNIICSCMDWIDVAVSFIQDYGSDTKNIDVLSMDTYSYISSIDIIHEAVTQLHRVFIPNQSIPFKGKKYIFKNNNICGSDNEYFKEIRAAFGAHPVNIKNKHGKRYASWPTDRLSKNDDDFSLLLYSEEIEQNDIEFGFKFDELNRFLQERYEYLNHIIVAIDEQYELHKKKYSLTIVKESHDIQTQLQFLKEENISRFNNEYYDFAINVLLRIFNHNIIAENLIEKEAEYKNKLQELIREIMSNLQNMNLADLEYDNILNPDYPSAISYSVGKVFVWLDSSNDPLIDFHLQEINQYSSGEYNFDKNQPIDELFLKLKLLLYYENCKI
;
A
#
# COMPACT_ATOMS: atom_id res chain seq x y z
N MET A 1 -8.91 31.01 -12.35
CA MET A 1 -9.83 30.02 -11.78
C MET A 1 -9.24 29.54 -10.47
N ASN A 2 -10.02 29.36 -9.39
CA ASN A 2 -9.52 28.79 -8.14
C ASN A 2 -9.91 27.31 -8.10
N TYR A 3 -8.92 26.41 -8.11
CA TYR A 3 -9.15 24.97 -8.15
C TYR A 3 -9.46 24.42 -6.76
N THR A 4 -10.49 23.60 -6.68
CA THR A 4 -11.28 23.34 -5.45
C THR A 4 -10.96 22.04 -4.72
N ILE A 5 -9.98 21.24 -5.18
CA ILE A 5 -9.62 19.98 -4.53
C ILE A 5 -8.41 20.14 -3.60
N ASN A 6 -8.47 19.51 -2.43
CA ASN A 6 -7.41 19.56 -1.43
C ASN A 6 -6.38 18.43 -1.67
N PRO A 7 -5.13 18.73 -2.06
CA PRO A 7 -4.12 17.70 -2.33
C PRO A 7 -3.73 16.87 -1.10
N LYS A 8 -4.13 17.29 0.11
CA LYS A 8 -3.95 16.48 1.32
C LYS A 8 -4.73 15.17 1.25
N LEU A 9 -5.90 15.13 0.61
CA LEU A 9 -6.76 13.94 0.60
C LEU A 9 -6.08 12.73 -0.04
N ILE A 10 -5.33 12.90 -1.14
CA ILE A 10 -4.61 11.78 -1.75
C ILE A 10 -3.43 11.30 -0.87
N LYS A 11 -2.81 12.20 -0.10
CA LYS A 11 -1.78 11.82 0.88
C LYS A 11 -2.39 11.00 2.02
N ASP A 12 -3.48 11.47 2.60
CA ASP A 12 -4.22 10.76 3.66
C ASP A 12 -4.70 9.38 3.15
N PHE A 13 -5.16 9.31 1.89
CA PHE A 13 -5.55 8.05 1.25
C PHE A 13 -4.36 7.07 1.11
N ARG A 14 -3.20 7.56 0.66
CA ARG A 14 -1.98 6.75 0.54
C ARG A 14 -1.49 6.22 1.88
N GLU A 15 -1.48 7.06 2.91
CA GLU A 15 -1.12 6.66 4.26
C GLU A 15 -2.00 5.51 4.75
N LYS A 16 -3.32 5.61 4.55
CA LYS A 16 -4.27 4.54 4.86
C LYS A 16 -4.02 3.26 4.05
N VAL A 17 -3.76 3.37 2.75
CA VAL A 17 -3.55 2.22 1.86
C VAL A 17 -2.20 1.51 2.13
N ASN A 18 -1.20 2.23 2.66
CA ASN A 18 0.11 1.67 2.95
C ASN A 18 0.20 0.98 4.33
N GLU A 19 -0.91 0.86 5.06
CA GLU A 19 -1.00 0.01 6.25
C GLU A 19 -0.87 -1.48 5.85
N ASP A 20 -0.10 -2.28 6.60
CA ASP A 20 0.25 -3.69 6.31
C ASP A 20 -0.95 -4.54 5.86
N PHE A 21 -2.10 -4.34 6.50
CA PHE A 21 -3.34 -5.05 6.21
C PHE A 21 -3.75 -4.99 4.74
N VAL A 22 -3.62 -3.82 4.11
CA VAL A 22 -4.12 -3.60 2.74
C VAL A 22 -3.25 -4.35 1.74
N PHE A 23 -1.93 -4.23 1.84
CA PHE A 23 -1.01 -4.99 0.98
C PHE A 23 -1.30 -6.49 1.08
N GLU A 24 -1.35 -7.02 2.29
CA GLU A 24 -1.56 -8.44 2.54
C GLU A 24 -2.89 -8.96 2.02
N LYS A 25 -3.95 -8.17 2.20
CA LYS A 25 -5.30 -8.52 1.71
C LYS A 25 -5.40 -8.49 0.19
N TYR A 26 -4.70 -7.57 -0.48
CA TYR A 26 -4.89 -7.29 -1.91
C TYR A 26 -3.74 -7.77 -2.81
N LYS A 27 -2.62 -8.26 -2.28
CA LYS A 27 -1.51 -8.83 -3.07
C LYS A 27 -1.92 -10.07 -3.87
N ASN A 28 -2.91 -10.82 -3.40
CA ASN A 28 -3.46 -11.98 -4.11
C ASN A 28 -4.95 -12.19 -3.79
N VAL A 29 -5.83 -11.69 -4.67
CA VAL A 29 -7.28 -11.93 -4.63
C VAL A 29 -7.65 -12.90 -5.75
N ASN A 30 -7.95 -14.15 -5.41
CA ASN A 30 -8.32 -15.20 -6.36
C ASN A 30 -7.30 -15.38 -7.51
N GLY A 31 -6.01 -15.37 -7.19
CA GLY A 31 -4.93 -15.51 -8.17
C GLY A 31 -4.61 -14.24 -8.96
N LYS A 32 -5.21 -13.10 -8.60
CA LYS A 32 -4.96 -11.80 -9.22
C LYS A 32 -4.33 -10.84 -8.23
N ASN A 33 -3.31 -10.12 -8.67
CA ASN A 33 -2.68 -9.06 -7.87
C ASN A 33 -3.52 -7.78 -7.99
N HIS A 34 -4.34 -7.51 -6.97
CA HIS A 34 -5.12 -6.27 -6.87
C HIS A 34 -4.31 -5.10 -6.28
N TRP A 35 -3.19 -5.38 -5.61
CA TRP A 35 -2.28 -4.34 -5.13
C TRP A 35 -1.76 -3.46 -6.27
N ASN A 36 -1.39 -4.05 -7.41
CA ASN A 36 -0.86 -3.30 -8.54
C ASN A 36 -1.86 -2.28 -9.12
N ILE A 37 -3.16 -2.61 -9.18
CA ILE A 37 -4.18 -1.65 -9.65
C ILE A 37 -4.41 -0.55 -8.62
N ILE A 38 -4.32 -0.85 -7.32
CA ILE A 38 -4.39 0.16 -6.26
C ILE A 38 -3.23 1.17 -6.41
N CYS A 39 -1.99 0.68 -6.52
CA CYS A 39 -0.81 1.54 -6.73
C CYS A 39 -0.95 2.41 -7.97
N SER A 40 -1.31 1.80 -9.11
CA SER A 40 -1.48 2.52 -10.36
C SER A 40 -2.54 3.63 -10.26
N CYS A 41 -3.65 3.39 -9.57
CA CYS A 41 -4.67 4.41 -9.35
C CYS A 41 -4.15 5.57 -8.50
N MET A 42 -3.41 5.29 -7.41
CA MET A 42 -2.84 6.35 -6.57
C MET A 42 -1.82 7.20 -7.34
N ASP A 43 -0.93 6.57 -8.11
CA ASP A 43 0.09 7.27 -8.91
C ASP A 43 -0.55 8.20 -9.93
N TRP A 44 -1.58 7.74 -10.65
CA TRP A 44 -2.28 8.56 -11.63
C TRP A 44 -3.14 9.66 -11.02
N ILE A 45 -3.71 9.43 -9.83
CA ILE A 45 -4.38 10.51 -9.08
C ILE A 45 -3.38 11.59 -8.69
N ASP A 46 -2.17 11.24 -8.21
CA ASP A 46 -1.15 12.24 -7.86
C ASP A 46 -0.74 13.10 -9.07
N VAL A 47 -0.53 12.47 -10.23
CA VAL A 47 -0.21 13.17 -11.47
C VAL A 47 -1.32 14.15 -11.85
N ALA A 48 -2.58 13.69 -11.85
CA ALA A 48 -3.73 14.50 -12.20
C ALA A 48 -3.96 15.65 -11.20
N VAL A 49 -3.87 15.37 -9.90
CA VAL A 49 -4.00 16.37 -8.83
C VAL A 49 -2.91 17.43 -8.95
N SER A 50 -1.65 17.03 -9.16
CA SER A 50 -0.53 17.97 -9.32
C SER A 50 -0.76 18.89 -10.51
N PHE A 51 -1.15 18.34 -11.66
CA PHE A 51 -1.52 19.16 -12.83
C PHE A 51 -2.64 20.14 -12.49
N ILE A 52 -3.71 19.69 -11.81
CA ILE A 52 -4.86 20.53 -11.48
C ILE A 52 -4.50 21.66 -10.50
N GLN A 53 -3.60 21.43 -9.55
CA GLN A 53 -3.14 22.47 -8.62
C GLN A 53 -2.36 23.58 -9.33
N ASP A 54 -1.54 23.21 -10.31
CA ASP A 54 -0.71 24.14 -11.09
C ASP A 54 -1.43 24.68 -12.33
N TYR A 55 -2.62 24.15 -12.65
CA TYR A 55 -3.40 24.58 -13.78
C TYR A 55 -3.80 26.05 -13.59
N GLY A 56 -3.74 26.84 -14.66
CA GLY A 56 -3.93 28.29 -14.59
C GLY A 56 -3.65 28.93 -15.93
N SER A 57 -4.59 28.77 -16.87
CA SER A 57 -4.44 29.37 -18.19
C SER A 57 -5.04 30.77 -18.21
N ASP A 58 -4.17 31.79 -18.25
CA ASP A 58 -4.54 33.19 -18.49
C ASP A 58 -4.43 33.56 -19.99
N THR A 59 -4.33 32.56 -20.86
CA THR A 59 -4.15 32.80 -22.29
C THR A 59 -5.42 33.36 -22.92
N LYS A 60 -5.26 34.40 -23.76
CA LYS A 60 -6.33 34.89 -24.63
C LYS A 60 -6.37 34.15 -25.97
N ASN A 61 -5.39 33.28 -26.23
CA ASN A 61 -5.36 32.47 -27.43
C ASN A 61 -6.26 31.25 -27.24
N ILE A 62 -7.39 31.25 -27.93
CA ILE A 62 -8.41 30.19 -27.88
C ILE A 62 -7.88 28.81 -28.30
N ASP A 63 -6.87 28.73 -29.18
CA ASP A 63 -6.25 27.45 -29.55
C ASP A 63 -5.47 26.85 -28.38
N VAL A 64 -4.71 27.70 -27.68
CA VAL A 64 -3.95 27.30 -26.48
C VAL A 64 -4.93 26.96 -25.36
N LEU A 65 -5.95 27.81 -25.15
CA LEU A 65 -6.99 27.56 -24.15
C LEU A 65 -7.73 26.24 -24.41
N SER A 66 -7.99 25.89 -25.67
CA SER A 66 -8.62 24.61 -26.04
C SER A 66 -7.77 23.43 -25.63
N MET A 67 -6.46 23.47 -25.90
CA MET A 67 -5.53 22.40 -25.49
C MET A 67 -5.38 22.33 -23.97
N ASP A 68 -5.26 23.46 -23.29
CA ASP A 68 -5.19 23.55 -21.83
C ASP A 68 -6.45 22.99 -21.18
N THR A 69 -7.62 23.31 -21.73
CA THR A 69 -8.92 22.81 -21.27
C THR A 69 -9.03 21.30 -21.49
N TYR A 70 -8.53 20.78 -22.61
CA TYR A 70 -8.48 19.34 -22.83
C TYR A 70 -7.57 18.62 -21.83
N SER A 71 -6.42 19.18 -21.49
CA SER A 71 -5.56 18.64 -20.43
C SER A 71 -6.27 18.63 -19.08
N TYR A 72 -7.01 19.69 -18.76
CA TYR A 72 -7.83 19.73 -17.54
C TYR A 72 -8.92 18.65 -17.52
N ILE A 73 -9.71 18.52 -18.59
CA ILE A 73 -10.72 17.48 -18.74
C ILE A 73 -10.09 16.08 -18.63
N SER A 74 -8.92 15.88 -19.22
CA SER A 74 -8.19 14.61 -19.16
C SER A 74 -7.75 14.26 -17.74
N SER A 75 -7.27 15.22 -16.96
CA SER A 75 -6.95 15.01 -15.54
C SER A 75 -8.19 14.64 -14.71
N ILE A 76 -9.35 15.24 -15.00
CA ILE A 76 -10.61 14.85 -14.35
C ILE A 76 -11.00 13.40 -14.72
N ASP A 77 -10.84 13.00 -15.98
CA ASP A 77 -11.14 11.65 -16.45
C ASP A 77 -10.23 10.60 -15.78
N ILE A 78 -8.94 10.91 -15.63
CA ILE A 78 -7.97 10.07 -14.90
C ILE A 78 -8.43 9.85 -13.46
N ILE A 79 -8.79 10.92 -12.74
CA ILE A 79 -9.30 10.81 -11.36
C ILE A 79 -10.60 10.00 -11.31
N HIS A 80 -11.53 10.26 -12.23
CA HIS A 80 -12.79 9.54 -12.32
C HIS A 80 -12.58 8.02 -12.52
N GLU A 81 -11.71 7.64 -13.45
CA GLU A 81 -11.40 6.24 -13.73
C GLU A 81 -10.70 5.59 -12.53
N ALA A 82 -9.65 6.22 -12.00
CA ALA A 82 -8.89 5.70 -10.86
C ALA A 82 -9.80 5.45 -9.64
N VAL A 83 -10.64 6.43 -9.28
CA VAL A 83 -11.62 6.28 -8.17
C VAL A 83 -12.62 5.15 -8.45
N THR A 84 -13.08 5.01 -9.70
CA THR A 84 -13.99 3.92 -10.08
C THR A 84 -13.33 2.55 -9.95
N GLN A 85 -12.05 2.42 -10.32
CA GLN A 85 -11.30 1.17 -10.16
C GLN A 85 -11.02 0.88 -8.68
N LEU A 86 -10.62 1.88 -7.89
CA LEU A 86 -10.45 1.74 -6.44
C LEU A 86 -11.74 1.27 -5.77
N HIS A 87 -12.89 1.84 -6.13
CA HIS A 87 -14.19 1.36 -5.64
C HIS A 87 -14.41 -0.12 -5.94
N ARG A 88 -14.14 -0.57 -7.18
CA ARG A 88 -14.33 -1.98 -7.57
C ARG A 88 -13.46 -2.93 -6.75
N VAL A 89 -12.27 -2.49 -6.37
CA VAL A 89 -11.32 -3.29 -5.59
C VAL A 89 -11.71 -3.33 -4.11
N PHE A 90 -11.97 -2.16 -3.51
CA PHE A 90 -12.21 -2.05 -2.08
C PHE A 90 -13.64 -2.36 -1.66
N ILE A 91 -14.62 -2.14 -2.54
CA ILE A 91 -16.04 -2.27 -2.24
C ILE A 91 -16.70 -3.23 -3.25
N PRO A 92 -16.24 -4.50 -3.31
CA PRO A 92 -16.78 -5.46 -4.24
C PRO A 92 -18.25 -5.73 -3.94
N ASN A 93 -19.05 -5.95 -4.99
CA ASN A 93 -20.51 -6.22 -4.95
C ASN A 93 -21.41 -5.00 -4.73
N GLN A 94 -20.87 -3.78 -4.70
CA GLN A 94 -21.69 -2.57 -4.79
C GLN A 94 -21.82 -2.09 -6.24
N SER A 95 -22.87 -1.30 -6.49
CA SER A 95 -23.06 -0.67 -7.80
C SER A 95 -21.97 0.36 -8.05
N ILE A 96 -21.50 0.45 -9.31
CA ILE A 96 -20.55 1.47 -9.78
C ILE A 96 -20.96 2.85 -9.22
N PRO A 97 -20.01 3.60 -8.61
CA PRO A 97 -20.33 4.88 -8.01
C PRO A 97 -20.83 5.87 -9.07
N PHE A 98 -21.70 6.79 -8.66
CA PHE A 98 -22.27 7.86 -9.50
C PHE A 98 -23.13 7.40 -10.70
N LYS A 99 -23.44 6.11 -10.82
CA LYS A 99 -24.27 5.60 -11.93
C LYS A 99 -25.63 6.30 -11.96
N GLY A 100 -25.95 6.92 -13.10
CA GLY A 100 -27.26 7.53 -13.35
C GLY A 100 -27.52 8.87 -12.65
N LYS A 101 -26.53 9.47 -11.97
CA LYS A 101 -26.67 10.81 -11.39
C LYS A 101 -26.84 11.88 -12.50
N LYS A 102 -27.57 12.96 -12.20
CA LYS A 102 -28.00 14.01 -13.16
C LYS A 102 -28.09 15.41 -12.52
N TYR A 103 -27.28 15.72 -11.51
CA TYR A 103 -27.42 16.97 -10.75
C TYR A 103 -26.24 17.93 -10.92
N ILE A 104 -25.18 17.51 -11.62
CA ILE A 104 -24.00 18.35 -11.82
C ILE A 104 -24.20 19.25 -13.05
N PHE A 105 -24.45 18.65 -14.20
CA PHE A 105 -24.58 19.34 -15.49
C PHE A 105 -26.04 19.71 -15.74
N LYS A 106 -26.39 20.99 -15.51
CA LYS A 106 -27.79 21.44 -15.56
C LYS A 106 -28.35 21.53 -16.98
N ASN A 107 -27.49 21.80 -17.96
CA ASN A 107 -27.84 21.92 -19.37
C ASN A 107 -27.72 20.58 -20.14
N ASN A 108 -27.63 19.45 -19.43
CA ASN A 108 -27.52 18.13 -20.03
C ASN A 108 -28.83 17.67 -20.69
N ASN A 109 -29.06 18.15 -21.91
CA ASN A 109 -30.25 17.81 -22.71
C ASN A 109 -30.01 16.62 -23.65
N ILE A 110 -28.74 16.24 -23.85
CA ILE A 110 -28.37 15.23 -24.83
C ILE A 110 -27.97 13.89 -24.22
N CYS A 111 -27.62 13.80 -22.93
CA CYS A 111 -27.17 12.55 -22.30
C CYS A 111 -28.12 12.08 -21.19
N GLY A 112 -27.97 10.82 -20.78
CA GLY A 112 -28.79 10.17 -19.75
C GLY A 112 -28.20 10.24 -18.33
N SER A 113 -26.99 10.77 -18.15
CA SER A 113 -26.37 10.97 -16.84
C SER A 113 -25.22 11.98 -16.90
N ASP A 114 -24.75 12.42 -15.73
CA ASP A 114 -23.56 13.27 -15.60
C ASP A 114 -22.31 12.57 -16.15
N ASN A 115 -22.15 11.26 -15.92
CA ASN A 115 -21.03 10.48 -16.46
C ASN A 115 -21.08 10.39 -17.99
N GLU A 116 -22.26 10.21 -18.58
CA GLU A 116 -22.41 10.22 -20.04
C GLU A 116 -22.15 11.61 -20.62
N TYR A 117 -22.58 12.68 -19.94
CA TYR A 117 -22.32 14.04 -20.39
C TYR A 117 -20.83 14.37 -20.35
N PHE A 118 -20.14 14.05 -19.25
CA PHE A 118 -18.70 14.25 -19.15
C PHE A 118 -17.90 13.47 -20.20
N LYS A 119 -18.31 12.23 -20.51
CA LYS A 119 -17.71 11.47 -21.62
C LYS A 119 -17.87 12.18 -22.95
N GLU A 120 -19.02 12.79 -23.18
CA GLU A 120 -19.29 13.58 -24.39
C GLU A 120 -18.44 14.86 -24.42
N ILE A 121 -18.29 15.55 -23.27
CA ILE A 121 -17.36 16.69 -23.11
C ILE A 121 -15.95 16.27 -23.52
N ARG A 122 -15.42 15.19 -22.96
CA ARG A 122 -14.08 14.68 -23.26
C ARG A 122 -13.91 14.34 -24.74
N ALA A 123 -14.93 13.74 -25.36
CA ALA A 123 -14.90 13.39 -26.77
C ALA A 123 -14.89 14.64 -27.66
N ALA A 124 -15.80 15.58 -27.42
CA ALA A 124 -16.01 16.76 -28.26
C ALA A 124 -14.90 17.81 -28.13
N PHE A 125 -14.35 17.98 -26.92
CA PHE A 125 -13.36 19.02 -26.63
C PHE A 125 -11.90 18.55 -26.68
N GLY A 126 -11.62 17.33 -27.20
CA GLY A 126 -10.24 16.98 -27.54
C GLY A 126 -9.97 15.52 -27.91
N ALA A 127 -10.54 14.54 -27.21
CA ALA A 127 -10.14 13.14 -27.42
C ALA A 127 -10.56 12.61 -28.81
N HIS A 128 -11.77 12.94 -29.27
CA HIS A 128 -12.34 12.41 -30.50
C HIS A 128 -13.20 13.44 -31.28
N PRO A 129 -12.77 14.72 -31.44
CA PRO A 129 -13.62 15.78 -31.97
C PRO A 129 -14.17 15.50 -33.37
N VAL A 130 -13.45 14.71 -34.18
CA VAL A 130 -13.83 14.39 -35.58
C VAL A 130 -14.48 13.02 -35.75
N ASN A 131 -14.80 12.31 -34.68
CA ASN A 131 -15.44 10.98 -34.74
C ASN A 131 -16.26 10.68 -33.49
N ILE A 132 -17.27 11.50 -33.24
CA ILE A 132 -18.15 11.37 -32.08
C ILE A 132 -19.32 10.46 -32.46
N LYS A 133 -19.55 9.40 -31.69
CA LYS A 133 -20.67 8.47 -31.88
C LYS A 133 -21.51 8.45 -30.62
N ASN A 134 -22.71 9.00 -30.70
CA ASN A 134 -23.66 9.00 -29.59
C ASN A 134 -25.05 8.54 -30.06
N LYS A 135 -26.03 8.56 -29.17
CA LYS A 135 -27.41 8.15 -29.48
C LYS A 135 -28.13 9.05 -30.50
N HIS A 136 -27.55 10.20 -30.83
CA HIS A 136 -28.05 11.15 -31.83
C HIS A 136 -27.36 11.02 -33.19
N GLY A 137 -26.62 9.93 -33.40
CA GLY A 137 -25.91 9.64 -34.64
C GLY A 137 -24.41 9.96 -34.55
N LYS A 138 -23.75 9.93 -35.71
CA LYS A 138 -22.34 10.32 -35.83
C LYS A 138 -22.24 11.83 -36.02
N ARG A 139 -21.35 12.45 -35.25
CA ARG A 139 -21.20 13.90 -35.14
C ARG A 139 -19.73 14.34 -35.23
N TYR A 140 -19.53 15.61 -35.59
CA TYR A 140 -18.22 16.24 -35.71
C TYR A 140 -18.22 17.58 -34.96
N ALA A 141 -17.28 17.80 -34.05
CA ALA A 141 -17.17 19.02 -33.28
C ALA A 141 -16.52 20.15 -34.09
N SER A 142 -17.09 21.35 -33.99
CA SER A 142 -16.48 22.59 -34.45
C SER A 142 -15.32 23.01 -33.55
N TRP A 143 -14.62 24.05 -33.98
CA TRP A 143 -13.64 24.73 -33.13
C TRP A 143 -14.32 25.29 -31.85
N PRO A 144 -13.74 25.10 -30.65
CA PRO A 144 -14.28 25.64 -29.40
C PRO A 144 -14.24 27.16 -29.33
N THR A 145 -15.17 27.75 -28.56
CA THR A 145 -15.23 29.19 -28.33
C THR A 145 -16.00 29.55 -27.05
N ASP A 146 -15.61 30.70 -26.48
CA ASP A 146 -16.22 31.39 -25.35
C ASP A 146 -17.36 32.36 -25.77
N ARG A 147 -17.73 32.41 -27.06
CA ARG A 147 -18.65 33.45 -27.61
C ARG A 147 -19.97 32.93 -28.17
N LEU A 148 -20.14 31.62 -28.32
CA LEU A 148 -21.34 31.06 -28.96
C LEU A 148 -22.53 30.86 -28.02
N SER A 149 -22.31 30.90 -26.70
CA SER A 149 -23.26 30.28 -25.78
C SER A 149 -24.59 31.03 -25.65
N LYS A 150 -25.68 30.40 -26.10
CA LYS A 150 -27.06 30.75 -25.76
C LYS A 150 -27.46 30.23 -24.38
N ASN A 151 -26.72 29.26 -23.84
CA ASN A 151 -27.01 28.53 -22.61
C ASN A 151 -26.13 28.96 -21.41
N ASP A 152 -25.40 30.07 -21.53
CA ASP A 152 -24.51 30.61 -20.50
C ASP A 152 -23.38 29.64 -20.11
N ASP A 153 -22.93 28.83 -21.07
CA ASP A 153 -21.75 27.96 -20.98
C ASP A 153 -20.47 28.77 -21.14
N ASP A 154 -19.46 28.46 -20.33
CA ASP A 154 -18.15 29.14 -20.37
C ASP A 154 -17.33 28.72 -21.60
N PHE A 155 -17.56 27.49 -22.08
CA PHE A 155 -16.87 26.92 -23.23
C PHE A 155 -17.83 26.07 -24.06
N SER A 156 -17.92 26.36 -25.36
CA SER A 156 -18.95 25.79 -26.24
C SER A 156 -18.46 25.55 -27.66
N LEU A 157 -19.15 24.68 -28.38
CA LEU A 157 -18.94 24.35 -29.79
C LEU A 157 -20.24 23.88 -30.45
N LEU A 158 -20.21 23.72 -31.77
CA LEU A 158 -21.27 23.07 -32.53
C LEU A 158 -20.90 21.62 -32.84
N LEU A 159 -21.85 20.71 -32.68
CA LEU A 159 -21.76 19.33 -33.11
C LEU A 159 -22.48 19.16 -34.45
N TYR A 160 -21.71 19.17 -35.53
CA TYR A 160 -22.19 18.97 -36.90
C TYR A 160 -22.72 17.56 -37.11
N SER A 161 -23.88 17.48 -37.76
CA SER A 161 -24.47 16.19 -38.14
C SER A 161 -23.79 15.55 -39.36
N GLU A 162 -23.61 14.22 -39.35
CA GLU A 162 -23.35 13.47 -40.57
C GLU A 162 -24.60 13.37 -41.47
N GLU A 163 -25.79 13.38 -40.86
CA GLU A 163 -27.08 13.27 -41.55
C GLU A 163 -27.53 14.62 -42.13
N ILE A 164 -27.88 14.63 -43.43
CA ILE A 164 -28.11 15.82 -44.29
C ILE A 164 -29.24 16.74 -43.79
N GLU A 165 -30.18 16.25 -42.99
CA GLU A 165 -31.37 16.99 -42.53
C GLU A 165 -31.46 17.13 -41.01
N GLN A 166 -30.43 16.73 -40.28
CA GLN A 166 -30.44 16.80 -38.83
C GLN A 166 -29.71 18.07 -38.37
N ASN A 167 -30.35 18.83 -37.48
CA ASN A 167 -29.78 20.08 -36.97
C ASN A 167 -28.47 19.83 -36.18
N ASP A 168 -27.58 20.81 -36.29
CA ASP A 168 -26.41 20.92 -35.42
C ASP A 168 -26.83 21.15 -33.98
N ILE A 169 -26.02 20.64 -33.05
CA ILE A 169 -26.28 20.78 -31.61
C ILE A 169 -25.25 21.75 -31.04
N GLU A 170 -25.72 22.81 -30.38
CA GLU A 170 -24.87 23.62 -29.51
C GLU A 170 -24.55 22.80 -28.25
N PHE A 171 -23.27 22.63 -27.98
CA PHE A 171 -22.77 21.79 -26.89
C PHE A 171 -21.67 22.50 -26.13
N GLY A 172 -21.79 22.52 -24.81
CA GLY A 172 -20.87 23.27 -23.95
C GLY A 172 -20.93 22.83 -22.50
N PHE A 173 -20.13 23.48 -21.68
CA PHE A 173 -20.11 23.28 -20.25
C PHE A 173 -19.68 24.55 -19.52
N LYS A 174 -20.01 24.60 -18.23
CA LYS A 174 -19.45 25.59 -17.30
C LYS A 174 -18.27 24.98 -16.55
N PHE A 175 -17.20 25.73 -16.34
CA PHE A 175 -16.05 25.24 -15.57
C PHE A 175 -16.44 24.86 -14.14
N ASP A 176 -17.38 25.59 -13.54
CA ASP A 176 -17.92 25.26 -12.21
C ASP A 176 -18.65 23.91 -12.16
N GLU A 177 -19.25 23.46 -13.28
CA GLU A 177 -19.84 22.13 -13.36
C GLU A 177 -18.76 21.05 -13.44
N LEU A 178 -17.69 21.27 -14.21
CA LEU A 178 -16.52 20.38 -14.22
C LEU A 178 -15.85 20.31 -12.85
N ASN A 179 -15.71 21.44 -12.15
CA ASN A 179 -15.13 21.51 -10.81
C ASN A 179 -15.97 20.70 -9.82
N ARG A 180 -17.30 20.81 -9.87
CA ARG A 180 -18.20 19.98 -9.03
C ARG A 180 -18.12 18.50 -9.38
N PHE A 181 -18.02 18.17 -10.67
CA PHE A 181 -17.83 16.78 -11.13
C PHE A 181 -16.55 16.18 -10.57
N LEU A 182 -15.43 16.91 -10.70
CA LEU A 182 -14.13 16.56 -10.15
C LEU A 182 -14.18 16.38 -8.63
N GLN A 183 -14.70 17.40 -7.91
CA GLN A 183 -14.73 17.42 -6.46
C GLN A 183 -15.46 16.21 -5.89
N GLU A 184 -16.66 15.90 -6.40
CA GLU A 184 -17.44 14.74 -5.94
C GLU A 184 -16.68 13.42 -6.10
N ARG A 185 -15.94 13.24 -7.20
CA ARG A 185 -15.18 12.01 -7.47
C ARG A 185 -13.94 11.94 -6.61
N TYR A 186 -13.23 13.04 -6.47
CA TYR A 186 -12.03 13.10 -5.64
C TYR A 186 -12.36 12.89 -4.16
N GLU A 187 -13.42 13.53 -3.65
CA GLU A 187 -13.87 13.39 -2.25
C GLU A 187 -14.37 11.98 -1.92
N TYR A 188 -14.74 11.18 -2.92
CA TYR A 188 -15.13 9.78 -2.74
C TYR A 188 -13.99 8.91 -2.20
N LEU A 189 -12.73 9.34 -2.29
CA LEU A 189 -11.61 8.69 -1.61
C LEU A 189 -11.88 8.55 -0.09
N ASN A 190 -12.55 9.52 0.54
CA ASN A 190 -12.96 9.41 1.95
C ASN A 190 -13.88 8.22 2.19
N HIS A 191 -14.81 7.94 1.28
CA HIS A 191 -15.69 6.77 1.41
C HIS A 191 -14.91 5.46 1.28
N ILE A 192 -13.90 5.42 0.41
CA ILE A 192 -13.02 4.27 0.26
C ILE A 192 -12.15 4.08 1.52
N ILE A 193 -11.64 5.15 2.14
CA ILE A 193 -10.92 5.10 3.42
C ILE A 193 -11.79 4.42 4.49
N VAL A 194 -13.04 4.89 4.65
CA VAL A 194 -13.99 4.29 5.60
C VAL A 194 -14.21 2.80 5.31
N ALA A 195 -14.34 2.42 4.03
CA ALA A 195 -14.51 1.02 3.66
C ALA A 195 -13.26 0.16 3.96
N ILE A 196 -12.04 0.73 3.90
CA ILE A 196 -10.81 0.05 4.31
C ILE A 196 -10.81 -0.15 5.83
N ASP A 197 -11.15 0.88 6.60
CA ASP A 197 -11.22 0.80 8.08
C ASP A 197 -12.25 -0.24 8.54
N GLU A 198 -13.45 -0.24 7.95
CA GLU A 198 -14.47 -1.25 8.24
C GLU A 198 -13.98 -2.67 7.97
N GLN A 199 -13.24 -2.87 6.88
CA GLN A 199 -12.66 -4.16 6.52
C GLN A 199 -11.57 -4.60 7.49
N TYR A 200 -10.75 -3.67 7.96
CA TYR A 200 -9.71 -3.92 8.95
C TYR A 200 -10.33 -4.32 10.30
N GLU A 201 -11.33 -3.58 10.77
CA GLU A 201 -12.02 -3.88 12.03
C GLU A 201 -12.77 -5.22 11.98
N LEU A 202 -13.41 -5.54 10.86
CA LEU A 202 -14.01 -6.86 10.65
C LEU A 202 -12.97 -7.99 10.71
N HIS A 203 -11.79 -7.76 10.11
CA HIS A 203 -10.70 -8.71 10.14
C HIS A 203 -10.15 -8.91 11.56
N LYS A 204 -9.89 -7.82 12.30
CA LYS A 204 -9.49 -7.87 13.71
C LYS A 204 -10.49 -8.64 14.55
N LYS A 205 -11.78 -8.31 14.44
CA LYS A 205 -12.85 -8.97 15.20
C LYS A 205 -12.95 -10.46 14.89
N LYS A 206 -12.79 -10.86 13.62
CA LYS A 206 -12.80 -12.27 13.23
C LYS A 206 -11.69 -13.05 13.92
N TYR A 207 -10.47 -12.54 13.86
CA TYR A 207 -9.30 -13.26 14.39
C TYR A 207 -9.12 -13.11 15.90
N SER A 208 -9.58 -12.02 16.52
CA SER A 208 -9.58 -11.88 17.99
C SER A 208 -10.47 -12.92 18.67
N LEU A 209 -11.51 -13.40 17.98
CA LEU A 209 -12.40 -14.48 18.45
C LEU A 209 -11.84 -15.88 18.19
N THR A 210 -10.79 -16.00 17.37
CA THR A 210 -10.15 -17.28 17.05
C THR A 210 -8.99 -17.48 18.02
N ILE A 211 -9.09 -18.49 18.87
CA ILE A 211 -8.07 -18.80 19.87
C ILE A 211 -6.83 -19.38 19.17
N VAL A 212 -5.67 -18.78 19.43
CA VAL A 212 -4.37 -19.32 19.03
C VAL A 212 -4.16 -20.66 19.72
N LYS A 213 -3.74 -21.67 18.95
CA LYS A 213 -3.48 -23.00 19.51
C LYS A 213 -2.28 -22.95 20.47
N GLU A 214 -2.43 -23.66 21.59
CA GLU A 214 -1.39 -23.82 22.59
C GLU A 214 -0.81 -25.24 22.58
N SER A 215 0.49 -25.35 22.78
CA SER A 215 1.26 -26.58 22.91
C SER A 215 2.27 -26.47 24.04
N HIS A 216 2.46 -27.55 24.78
CA HIS A 216 3.54 -27.65 25.77
C HIS A 216 4.91 -27.85 25.12
N ASP A 217 4.93 -28.34 23.87
CA ASP A 217 6.13 -28.42 23.05
C ASP A 217 6.38 -27.08 22.35
N ILE A 218 7.54 -26.46 22.65
CA ILE A 218 7.88 -25.11 22.17
C ILE A 218 8.04 -25.08 20.64
N GLN A 219 8.61 -26.12 20.03
CA GLN A 219 8.78 -26.16 18.58
C GLN A 219 7.42 -26.16 17.87
N THR A 220 6.49 -27.00 18.36
CA THR A 220 5.10 -27.03 17.91
C THR A 220 4.41 -25.68 18.16
N GLN A 221 4.63 -25.06 19.32
CA GLN A 221 4.06 -23.73 19.62
C GLN A 221 4.53 -22.68 18.61
N LEU A 222 5.83 -22.62 18.32
CA LEU A 222 6.40 -21.68 17.36
C LEU A 222 5.86 -21.91 15.93
N GLN A 223 5.65 -23.16 15.54
CA GLN A 223 5.02 -23.48 14.26
C GLN A 223 3.57 -22.99 14.20
N PHE A 224 2.79 -23.14 15.28
CA PHE A 224 1.45 -22.54 15.36
C PHE A 224 1.51 -21.02 15.28
N LEU A 225 2.43 -20.36 15.99
CA LEU A 225 2.57 -18.90 15.93
C LEU A 225 2.93 -18.43 14.52
N LYS A 226 3.75 -19.18 13.77
CA LYS A 226 4.07 -18.87 12.38
C LYS A 226 2.83 -18.91 11.48
N GLU A 227 2.01 -19.96 11.58
CA GLU A 227 0.76 -20.10 10.84
C GLU A 227 -0.27 -19.01 11.19
N GLU A 228 -0.36 -18.67 12.48
CA GLU A 228 -1.22 -17.60 12.98
C GLU A 228 -0.74 -16.23 12.51
N ASN A 229 0.56 -15.95 12.51
CA ASN A 229 1.11 -14.71 11.97
C ASN A 229 0.71 -14.53 10.50
N ILE A 230 1.00 -15.53 9.65
CA ILE A 230 0.63 -15.53 8.22
C ILE A 230 -0.87 -15.28 8.03
N SER A 231 -1.70 -15.92 8.84
CA SER A 231 -3.17 -15.84 8.69
C SER A 231 -3.76 -14.53 9.19
N ARG A 232 -3.13 -13.88 10.17
CA ARG A 232 -3.63 -12.68 10.84
C ARG A 232 -3.10 -11.42 10.16
N PHE A 233 -1.80 -11.19 10.19
CA PHE A 233 -1.21 -9.95 9.70
C PHE A 233 -0.11 -10.16 8.67
N ASN A 234 0.44 -11.38 8.60
CA ASN A 234 1.65 -11.72 7.86
C ASN A 234 2.77 -10.70 8.09
N ASN A 235 2.97 -10.32 9.35
CA ASN A 235 3.92 -9.28 9.71
C ASN A 235 5.35 -9.82 9.62
N GLU A 236 6.21 -9.13 8.85
CA GLU A 236 7.57 -9.58 8.55
C GLU A 236 8.46 -9.60 9.80
N TYR A 237 8.30 -8.62 10.70
CA TYR A 237 9.07 -8.55 11.94
C TYR A 237 8.79 -9.74 12.86
N TYR A 238 7.51 -10.11 13.02
CA TYR A 238 7.14 -11.29 13.80
C TYR A 238 7.56 -12.60 13.11
N ASP A 239 7.47 -12.69 11.77
CA ASP A 239 7.96 -13.87 11.04
C ASP A 239 9.46 -14.07 11.24
N PHE A 240 10.25 -12.99 11.16
CA PHE A 240 11.67 -13.02 11.45
C PHE A 240 11.95 -13.51 12.88
N ALA A 241 11.30 -12.90 13.89
CA ALA A 241 11.48 -13.30 15.28
C ALA A 241 11.15 -14.78 15.52
N ILE A 242 10.02 -15.25 14.98
CA ILE A 242 9.59 -16.66 15.08
C ILE A 242 10.58 -17.60 14.39
N ASN A 243 11.11 -17.25 13.22
CA ASN A 243 12.10 -18.06 12.51
C ASN A 243 13.42 -18.17 13.28
N VAL A 244 13.88 -17.08 13.89
CA VAL A 244 15.08 -17.10 14.75
C VAL A 244 14.84 -17.96 16.00
N LEU A 245 13.67 -17.85 16.64
CA LEU A 245 13.28 -18.69 17.76
C LEU A 245 13.25 -20.17 17.36
N LEU A 246 12.69 -20.52 16.21
CA LEU A 246 12.70 -21.90 15.69
C LEU A 246 14.13 -22.41 15.52
N ARG A 247 15.02 -21.61 14.94
CA ARG A 247 16.44 -21.97 14.79
C ARG A 247 17.11 -22.28 16.13
N ILE A 248 16.83 -21.46 17.16
CA ILE A 248 17.35 -21.62 18.53
C ILE A 248 16.79 -22.86 19.22
N PHE A 249 15.47 -23.07 19.18
CA PHE A 249 14.82 -24.18 19.90
C PHE A 249 14.95 -25.53 19.21
N ASN A 250 15.38 -25.58 17.94
CA ASN A 250 15.67 -26.81 17.21
C ASN A 250 17.08 -27.37 17.47
N HIS A 251 17.92 -26.65 18.19
CA HIS A 251 19.32 -27.03 18.43
C HIS A 251 19.68 -26.95 19.90
N ASN A 252 20.62 -27.77 20.35
CA ASN A 252 21.19 -27.70 21.69
C ASN A 252 22.72 -27.65 21.60
N ILE A 253 23.36 -26.98 22.54
CA ILE A 253 24.81 -26.95 22.66
C ILE A 253 25.29 -28.23 23.34
N ILE A 254 26.33 -28.84 22.78
CA ILE A 254 26.93 -30.07 23.32
C ILE A 254 27.94 -29.75 24.45
N ALA A 255 28.55 -28.57 24.42
CA ALA A 255 29.55 -28.16 25.40
C ALA A 255 28.97 -28.04 26.81
N GLU A 256 29.43 -28.90 27.73
CA GLU A 256 28.91 -29.03 29.09
C GLU A 256 28.92 -27.72 29.88
N ASN A 257 29.94 -26.87 29.68
CA ASN A 257 30.06 -25.59 30.37
C ASN A 257 29.01 -24.54 29.95
N LEU A 258 28.23 -24.80 28.89
CA LEU A 258 27.21 -23.89 28.38
C LEU A 258 25.78 -24.39 28.56
N ILE A 259 25.57 -25.65 28.99
CA ILE A 259 24.24 -26.27 29.08
C ILE A 259 23.32 -25.48 30.03
N GLU A 260 23.81 -25.12 31.22
CA GLU A 260 23.01 -24.34 32.18
C GLU A 260 22.67 -22.95 31.65
N LYS A 261 23.67 -22.29 31.03
CA LYS A 261 23.50 -20.97 30.41
C LYS A 261 22.45 -21.00 29.30
N GLU A 262 22.50 -22.03 28.46
CA GLU A 262 21.56 -22.25 27.37
C GLU A 262 20.14 -22.44 27.90
N ALA A 263 19.97 -23.29 28.92
CA ALA A 263 18.67 -23.54 29.53
C ALA A 263 18.05 -22.26 30.11
N GLU A 264 18.84 -21.44 30.81
CA GLU A 264 18.39 -20.15 31.34
C GLU A 264 18.00 -19.17 30.22
N TYR A 265 18.83 -19.06 29.18
CA TYR A 265 18.55 -18.20 28.02
C TYR A 265 17.27 -18.62 27.29
N LYS A 266 17.10 -19.92 27.03
CA LYS A 266 15.87 -20.46 26.42
C LYS A 266 14.64 -20.25 27.30
N ASN A 267 14.78 -20.36 28.63
CA ASN A 267 13.70 -20.05 29.55
C ASN A 267 13.29 -18.57 29.45
N LYS A 268 14.26 -17.67 29.28
CA LYS A 268 13.99 -16.24 29.09
C LYS A 268 13.32 -15.91 27.76
N LEU A 269 13.70 -16.59 26.67
CA LEU A 269 13.02 -16.48 25.39
C LEU A 269 11.53 -16.89 25.43
N GLN A 270 11.10 -17.66 26.44
CA GLN A 270 9.66 -17.95 26.60
C GLN A 270 8.83 -16.70 26.92
N GLU A 271 9.42 -15.65 27.52
CA GLU A 271 8.74 -14.38 27.75
C GLU A 271 8.34 -13.74 26.40
N LEU A 272 9.28 -13.72 25.44
CA LEU A 272 9.05 -13.26 24.07
C LEU A 272 8.02 -14.13 23.32
N ILE A 273 8.07 -15.46 23.46
CA ILE A 273 7.09 -16.36 22.81
C ILE A 273 5.66 -16.06 23.31
N ARG A 274 5.50 -15.85 24.63
CA ARG A 274 4.20 -15.50 25.22
C ARG A 274 3.73 -14.12 24.77
N GLU A 275 4.64 -13.17 24.63
CA GLU A 275 4.34 -11.84 24.09
C GLU A 275 3.82 -11.93 22.65
N ILE A 276 4.55 -12.61 21.75
CA ILE A 276 4.13 -12.83 20.35
C ILE A 276 2.74 -13.47 20.32
N MET A 277 2.51 -14.51 21.12
CA MET A 277 1.21 -15.18 21.22
C MET A 277 0.10 -14.22 21.66
N SER A 278 0.34 -13.42 22.71
CA SER A 278 -0.60 -12.43 23.22
C SER A 278 -0.93 -11.37 22.18
N ASN A 279 0.09 -10.83 21.51
CA ASN A 279 -0.06 -9.81 20.48
C ASN A 279 -0.87 -10.33 19.28
N LEU A 280 -0.58 -11.55 18.81
CA LEU A 280 -1.36 -12.20 17.75
C LEU A 280 -2.81 -12.49 18.18
N GLN A 281 -3.03 -12.98 19.40
CA GLN A 281 -4.37 -13.25 19.93
C GLN A 281 -5.22 -11.98 20.03
N ASN A 282 -4.61 -10.89 20.51
CA ASN A 282 -5.28 -9.60 20.74
C ASN A 282 -5.35 -8.73 19.48
N MET A 283 -4.81 -9.19 18.35
CA MET A 283 -4.72 -8.44 17.11
C MET A 283 -4.02 -7.08 17.30
N ASN A 284 -2.93 -7.09 18.08
CA ASN A 284 -2.12 -5.93 18.40
C ASN A 284 -0.74 -6.06 17.73
N LEU A 285 -0.50 -5.29 16.68
CA LEU A 285 0.83 -5.15 16.09
C LEU A 285 1.58 -4.07 16.86
N ALA A 286 2.60 -4.47 17.59
CA ALA A 286 3.44 -3.59 18.39
C ALA A 286 4.89 -4.08 18.30
N ASP A 287 5.82 -3.18 18.63
CA ASP A 287 7.21 -3.58 18.85
C ASP A 287 7.27 -4.57 20.03
N LEU A 288 8.15 -5.57 19.94
CA LEU A 288 8.25 -6.62 20.94
C LEU A 288 9.11 -6.11 22.12
N GLU A 289 8.52 -6.01 23.30
CA GLU A 289 9.17 -5.57 24.54
C GLU A 289 10.36 -6.46 24.91
N TYR A 290 10.26 -7.76 24.60
CA TYR A 290 11.31 -8.75 24.89
C TYR A 290 12.24 -9.03 23.69
N ASP A 291 12.20 -8.22 22.62
CA ASP A 291 13.05 -8.44 21.43
C ASP A 291 14.54 -8.36 21.75
N ASN A 292 14.92 -7.54 22.72
CA ASN A 292 16.30 -7.40 23.18
C ASN A 292 16.91 -8.72 23.69
N ILE A 293 16.08 -9.68 24.13
CA ILE A 293 16.55 -11.02 24.50
C ILE A 293 17.00 -11.78 23.24
N LEU A 294 16.25 -11.68 22.15
CA LEU A 294 16.51 -12.36 20.89
C LEU A 294 17.57 -11.65 20.05
N ASN A 295 17.54 -10.32 20.04
CA ASN A 295 18.36 -9.41 19.24
C ASN A 295 19.07 -8.37 20.14
N PRO A 296 19.96 -8.83 21.04
CA PRO A 296 20.73 -7.93 21.91
C PRO A 296 21.74 -7.09 21.12
N ASP A 297 22.09 -5.93 21.68
CA ASP A 297 23.11 -5.05 21.13
C ASP A 297 24.49 -5.72 21.09
N TYR A 298 25.29 -5.36 20.09
CA TYR A 298 26.63 -5.91 19.94
C TYR A 298 27.63 -5.15 20.80
N PRO A 299 28.48 -5.83 21.59
CA PRO A 299 29.57 -5.17 22.29
C PRO A 299 30.48 -4.46 21.28
N SER A 300 30.78 -3.19 21.54
CA SER A 300 31.55 -2.33 20.61
C SER A 300 32.92 -2.93 20.23
N ALA A 301 33.52 -3.71 21.13
CA ALA A 301 34.81 -4.38 20.92
C ALA A 301 34.77 -5.48 19.85
N ILE A 302 33.62 -6.12 19.61
CA ILE A 302 33.48 -7.23 18.65
C ILE A 302 32.37 -7.02 17.62
N SER A 303 31.72 -5.86 17.60
CA SER A 303 30.54 -5.60 16.76
C SER A 303 30.76 -5.90 15.27
N TYR A 304 31.93 -5.53 14.73
CA TYR A 304 32.28 -5.82 13.34
C TYR A 304 32.35 -7.33 13.08
N SER A 305 33.05 -8.07 13.94
CA SER A 305 33.27 -9.51 13.76
C SER A 305 32.01 -10.32 14.05
N VAL A 306 31.17 -9.89 15.00
CA VAL A 306 29.82 -10.44 15.20
C VAL A 306 28.97 -10.26 13.94
N GLY A 307 28.96 -9.06 13.35
CA GLY A 307 28.22 -8.81 12.11
C GLY A 307 28.69 -9.69 10.95
N LYS A 308 30.00 -9.87 10.80
CA LYS A 308 30.57 -10.77 9.78
C LYS A 308 30.22 -12.24 10.00
N VAL A 309 30.24 -12.69 11.25
CA VAL A 309 29.84 -14.06 11.60
C VAL A 309 28.35 -14.28 11.30
N PHE A 310 27.44 -13.37 11.63
CA PHE A 310 26.03 -13.52 11.25
C PHE A 310 25.84 -13.64 9.73
N VAL A 311 26.48 -12.78 8.95
CA VAL A 311 26.44 -12.87 7.48
C VAL A 311 26.97 -14.22 6.99
N TRP A 312 28.06 -14.71 7.57
CA TRP A 312 28.61 -16.01 7.24
C TRP A 312 27.70 -17.17 7.66
N LEU A 313 27.03 -17.10 8.81
CA LEU A 313 26.08 -18.13 9.28
C LEU A 313 24.87 -18.27 8.36
N ASP A 314 24.54 -17.24 7.57
CA ASP A 314 23.41 -17.26 6.63
C ASP A 314 23.82 -17.54 5.17
N SER A 315 25.06 -17.22 4.78
CA SER A 315 25.52 -17.32 3.38
C SER A 315 26.68 -18.31 3.16
N SER A 316 27.33 -18.77 4.24
CA SER A 316 28.53 -19.62 4.25
C SER A 316 29.71 -19.08 3.43
N ASN A 317 29.77 -17.76 3.21
CA ASN A 317 30.78 -17.15 2.36
C ASN A 317 31.50 -15.98 3.05
N ASP A 318 32.62 -16.27 3.71
CA ASP A 318 33.56 -15.25 4.17
C ASP A 318 34.98 -15.86 4.25
N PRO A 319 35.94 -15.42 3.41
CA PRO A 319 37.30 -15.94 3.42
C PRO A 319 38.09 -15.60 4.69
N LEU A 320 37.60 -14.65 5.50
CA LEU A 320 38.21 -14.21 6.76
C LEU A 320 37.44 -14.72 7.99
N ILE A 321 36.55 -15.71 7.84
CA ILE A 321 35.75 -16.20 8.96
C ILE A 321 36.60 -16.67 10.15
N ASP A 322 37.73 -17.34 9.90
CA ASP A 322 38.62 -17.80 10.97
C ASP A 322 39.14 -16.63 11.82
N PHE A 323 39.42 -15.48 11.20
CA PHE A 323 39.84 -14.27 11.90
C PHE A 323 38.71 -13.73 12.79
N HIS A 324 37.49 -13.63 12.25
CA HIS A 324 36.34 -13.14 13.01
C HIS A 324 35.96 -14.05 14.19
N LEU A 325 36.00 -15.37 14.01
CA LEU A 325 35.76 -16.32 15.11
C LEU A 325 36.88 -16.25 16.17
N GLN A 326 38.13 -16.04 15.77
CA GLN A 326 39.24 -15.86 16.71
C GLN A 326 39.08 -14.60 17.56
N GLU A 327 38.66 -13.47 16.98
CA GLU A 327 38.41 -12.24 17.74
C GLU A 327 37.30 -12.43 18.79
N ILE A 328 36.21 -13.11 18.43
CA ILE A 328 35.11 -13.41 19.36
C ILE A 328 35.57 -14.39 20.47
N ASN A 329 36.39 -15.38 20.14
CA ASN A 329 36.99 -16.27 21.14
C ASN A 329 37.92 -15.53 22.09
N GLN A 330 38.75 -14.61 21.59
CA GLN A 330 39.63 -13.79 22.44
C GLN A 330 38.81 -12.92 23.40
N TYR A 331 37.77 -12.28 22.89
CA TYR A 331 36.84 -11.47 23.69
C TYR A 331 36.19 -12.28 24.82
N SER A 332 35.69 -13.47 24.50
CA SER A 332 35.03 -14.37 25.46
C SER A 332 36.00 -15.22 26.29
N SER A 333 37.31 -14.95 26.23
CA SER A 333 38.36 -15.75 26.91
C SER A 333 38.28 -17.26 26.60
N GLY A 334 37.80 -17.61 25.40
CA GLY A 334 37.64 -18.98 24.92
C GLY A 334 36.44 -19.73 25.51
N GLU A 335 35.57 -19.09 26.29
CA GLU A 335 34.45 -19.75 26.97
C GLU A 335 33.51 -20.50 26.00
N TYR A 336 33.25 -19.91 24.83
CA TYR A 336 32.30 -20.45 23.85
C TYR A 336 32.96 -21.33 22.78
N ASN A 337 34.29 -21.20 22.63
CA ASN A 337 35.13 -21.96 21.70
C ASN A 337 34.50 -22.12 20.30
N PHE A 338 34.33 -20.99 19.60
CA PHE A 338 33.81 -20.91 18.24
C PHE A 338 34.81 -21.50 17.24
N ASP A 339 34.38 -22.47 16.44
CA ASP A 339 35.17 -23.11 15.38
C ASP A 339 34.31 -23.31 14.13
N LYS A 340 34.83 -22.93 12.95
CA LYS A 340 34.07 -23.00 11.68
C LYS A 340 33.62 -24.41 11.28
N ASN A 341 34.21 -25.45 11.86
CA ASN A 341 33.86 -26.86 11.61
C ASN A 341 32.71 -27.34 12.50
N GLN A 342 32.26 -26.53 13.47
CA GLN A 342 31.07 -26.83 14.26
C GLN A 342 29.80 -26.64 13.41
N PRO A 343 28.69 -27.32 13.76
CA PRO A 343 27.41 -27.09 13.10
C PRO A 343 27.02 -25.61 13.15
N ILE A 344 26.58 -25.07 12.01
CA ILE A 344 26.22 -23.65 11.86
C ILE A 344 25.20 -23.20 12.92
N ASP A 345 24.20 -24.03 13.20
CA ASP A 345 23.16 -23.67 14.16
C ASP A 345 23.63 -23.76 15.63
N GLU A 346 24.63 -24.59 15.92
CA GLU A 346 25.31 -24.58 17.22
C GLU A 346 26.11 -23.28 17.39
N LEU A 347 26.85 -22.87 16.36
CA LEU A 347 27.58 -21.59 16.35
C LEU A 347 26.64 -20.40 16.49
N PHE A 348 25.51 -20.41 15.79
CA PHE A 348 24.47 -19.40 15.89
C PHE A 348 23.93 -19.29 17.33
N LEU A 349 23.59 -20.41 17.95
CA LEU A 349 23.09 -20.45 19.32
C LEU A 349 24.15 -19.96 20.32
N LYS A 350 25.40 -20.40 20.19
CA LYS A 350 26.52 -19.91 21.02
C LYS A 350 26.70 -18.40 20.89
N LEU A 351 26.60 -17.86 19.67
CA LEU A 351 26.74 -16.43 19.45
C LEU A 351 25.60 -15.63 20.08
N LYS A 352 24.35 -16.10 19.91
CA LYS A 352 23.19 -15.51 20.60
C LYS A 352 23.34 -15.56 22.12
N LEU A 353 23.83 -16.68 22.65
CA LEU A 353 24.09 -16.87 24.07
C LEU A 353 25.15 -15.88 24.59
N LEU A 354 26.29 -15.75 23.89
CA LEU A 354 27.33 -14.77 24.21
C LEU A 354 26.74 -13.36 24.31
N LEU A 355 26.03 -12.92 23.26
CA LEU A 355 25.51 -11.56 23.21
C LEU A 355 24.48 -11.29 24.31
N TYR A 356 23.59 -12.24 24.60
CA TYR A 356 22.63 -12.12 25.71
C TYR A 356 23.33 -11.90 27.05
N TYR A 357 24.30 -12.75 27.41
CA TYR A 357 24.99 -12.64 28.69
C TYR A 357 25.89 -11.42 28.81
N GLU A 358 26.42 -10.89 27.71
CA GLU A 358 27.16 -9.62 27.73
C GLU A 358 26.25 -8.44 28.03
N ASN A 359 25.01 -8.45 27.51
CA ASN A 359 24.05 -7.39 27.78
C ASN A 359 23.44 -7.47 29.18
N CYS A 360 23.36 -8.66 29.79
CA CYS A 360 22.92 -8.80 31.19
C CYS A 360 23.95 -8.34 32.24
N LYS A 361 25.22 -8.07 31.85
CA LYS A 361 26.27 -7.60 32.76
C LYS A 361 26.26 -6.08 32.97
N ILE A 362 25.50 -5.35 32.15
CA ILE A 362 25.32 -3.90 32.17
C ILE A 362 24.08 -3.58 33.00
#